data_AF-A0A661N3H1-F1
#
_entry.id   AF-A0A661N3H1-F1
#
_cell.length_a   1.000
_cell.length_b   1.000
_cell.length_c   1.000
_cell.angle_alpha   90.00
_cell.angle_beta   90.00
_cell.angle_gamma   90.00
#
_symmetry.space_group_name_H-M   'P 1'
#
loop_
_entity.id
_entity.type
_entity.pdbx_description
1 polymer ?
#
loop_
_entity_poly.entity_id
_entity_poly.type
_entity_poly.pdbx_seq_one_letter_code
_entity_poly.pdbx_strand_id
1 'polypeptide(L)'
;MALCTSALFGLACGDGTVTAPACTGAGCDCTDVSCSCIADCTLDCADGCTSTCAGSAKCDKTAAGAADWTCRESTQCRGSVGDGSIVSCADSADCVYTAGADTTVTCANSADCQLTVGDGTNISCSDSANCDITCTGACSLTCVGSTSCETICPESHPAMDCGDGRQVCGSC
;
A
#
# COMPACT_ATOMS: atom_id res chain seq x y z
N MET A 1 -17.82 46.96 18.41
CA MET A 1 -17.00 47.70 17.42
C MET A 1 -15.55 47.32 17.64
N ALA A 2 -15.09 46.28 16.95
CA ALA A 2 -13.68 45.96 16.82
C ALA A 2 -13.38 46.06 15.31
N LEU A 3 -12.62 47.08 14.95
CA LEU A 3 -12.10 47.27 13.60
C LEU A 3 -10.97 46.26 13.41
N CYS A 4 -11.20 45.26 12.56
CA CYS A 4 -10.14 44.45 11.99
C CYS A 4 -9.95 44.93 10.55
N THR A 5 -8.83 45.62 10.32
CA THR A 5 -8.50 46.37 9.12
C THR A 5 -7.70 45.47 8.17
N SER A 6 -8.26 45.21 6.99
CA SER A 6 -7.59 44.89 5.72
C SER A 6 -6.79 43.58 5.57
N ALA A 7 -7.31 42.63 4.77
CA ALA A 7 -6.74 42.27 3.46
C ALA A 7 -7.59 41.18 2.75
N LEU A 8 -7.49 41.19 1.42
CA LEU A 8 -8.32 40.58 0.37
C LEU A 8 -8.71 39.09 0.52
N PHE A 9 -9.97 38.83 0.18
CA PHE A 9 -10.58 37.66 -0.49
C PHE A 9 -9.77 36.37 -0.66
N GLY A 10 -10.28 35.32 0.00
CA GLY A 10 -10.11 33.91 -0.35
C GLY A 10 -10.94 33.02 0.59
N LEU A 11 -12.22 32.80 0.27
CA LEU A 11 -13.05 31.76 0.92
C LEU A 11 -12.58 30.36 0.47
N ALA A 12 -12.18 29.50 1.41
CA ALA A 12 -12.28 28.03 1.32
C ALA A 12 -11.99 27.43 2.72
N CYS A 13 -13.01 27.11 3.53
CA CYS A 13 -13.57 25.76 3.76
C CYS A 13 -12.57 24.70 4.30
N GLY A 14 -12.61 24.46 5.61
CA GLY A 14 -12.19 23.22 6.27
C GLY A 14 -10.69 23.08 6.57
N ASP A 15 -10.27 23.48 7.78
CA ASP A 15 -8.92 23.24 8.31
C ASP A 15 -8.70 21.76 8.63
N GLY A 16 -8.57 20.93 7.60
CA GLY A 16 -7.88 19.65 7.68
C GLY A 16 -6.41 19.91 7.38
N THR A 17 -5.60 20.18 8.40
CA THR A 17 -4.15 20.28 8.22
C THR A 17 -3.64 18.89 7.85
N VAL A 18 -3.49 18.60 6.56
CA VAL A 18 -2.73 17.43 6.09
C VAL A 18 -1.32 17.59 6.64
N THR A 19 -0.96 16.75 7.61
CA THR A 19 0.39 16.75 8.16
C THR A 19 1.32 16.26 7.07
N ALA A 20 2.28 17.09 6.67
CA ALA A 20 3.26 16.68 5.68
C ALA A 20 3.98 15.40 6.17
N PRO A 21 4.15 14.39 5.29
CA PRO A 21 4.79 13.15 5.64
C PRO A 21 6.23 13.40 6.07
N ALA A 22 6.64 12.77 7.16
CA ALA A 22 8.01 12.81 7.62
C ALA A 22 8.82 11.83 6.75
N CYS A 23 9.75 12.35 5.97
CA CYS A 23 10.66 11.52 5.20
C CYS A 23 12.11 11.76 5.57
N THR A 24 12.84 10.67 5.74
CA THR A 24 14.26 10.66 6.08
C THR A 24 15.00 9.71 5.15
N GLY A 25 16.24 10.03 4.77
CA GLY A 25 17.02 9.22 3.84
C GLY A 25 17.74 10.03 2.78
N ALA A 26 18.72 9.42 2.13
CA ALA A 26 19.62 10.12 1.18
C ALA A 26 18.96 10.41 -0.18
N GLY A 27 17.82 9.80 -0.47
CA GLY A 27 17.12 9.93 -1.75
C GLY A 27 15.63 10.16 -1.60
N CYS A 28 15.20 10.72 -0.47
CA CYS A 28 13.80 11.07 -0.30
C CYS A 28 13.50 12.51 -0.71
N ASP A 29 12.50 12.67 -1.57
CA ASP A 29 11.93 13.95 -1.96
C ASP A 29 10.42 13.90 -1.70
N CYS A 30 9.91 14.83 -0.90
CA CYS A 30 8.48 14.95 -0.62
C CYS A 30 7.98 16.33 -1.02
N THR A 31 6.90 16.34 -1.79
CA THR A 31 6.13 17.54 -2.14
C THR A 31 4.69 17.31 -1.66
N ASP A 32 4.26 18.11 -0.68
CA ASP A 32 2.99 17.95 0.03
C ASP A 32 2.82 16.51 0.57
N VAL A 33 1.78 15.78 0.17
CA VAL A 33 1.51 14.39 0.58
C VAL A 33 2.16 13.35 -0.34
N SER A 34 2.92 13.79 -1.35
CA SER A 34 3.55 12.92 -2.34
C SER A 34 5.04 12.78 -2.07
N CYS A 35 5.56 11.55 -1.97
CA CYS A 35 6.97 11.29 -1.71
C CYS A 35 7.60 10.31 -2.70
N SER A 36 8.84 10.58 -3.11
CA SER A 36 9.63 9.70 -3.95
C SER A 36 10.92 9.34 -3.24
N CYS A 37 11.23 8.05 -3.24
CA CYS A 37 12.49 7.52 -2.75
C CYS A 37 13.26 6.85 -3.88
N ILE A 38 14.46 7.39 -4.16
CA ILE A 38 15.41 6.83 -5.14
C ILE A 38 16.66 6.20 -4.48
N ALA A 39 16.72 6.24 -3.16
CA ALA A 39 17.72 5.60 -2.31
C ALA A 39 17.07 5.22 -0.99
N ASP A 40 17.81 4.58 -0.10
CA ASP A 40 17.31 4.14 1.20
C ASP A 40 16.61 5.28 1.94
N CYS A 41 15.35 5.04 2.31
CA CYS A 41 14.49 6.03 2.93
C CYS A 41 13.52 5.42 3.95
N THR A 42 13.09 6.24 4.88
CA THR A 42 11.98 5.94 5.80
C THR A 42 10.95 7.04 5.67
N LEU A 43 9.71 6.63 5.46
CA LEU A 43 8.56 7.49 5.25
C LEU A 43 7.50 7.21 6.31
N ASP A 44 7.07 8.24 7.01
CA ASP A 44 6.01 8.20 8.01
C ASP A 44 4.90 9.20 7.66
N CYS A 45 3.70 8.66 7.43
CA CYS A 45 2.53 9.39 6.95
C CYS A 45 1.39 9.28 7.96
N ALA A 46 1.16 10.36 8.72
CA ALA A 46 0.12 10.37 9.75
C ALA A 46 -1.29 10.13 9.18
N ASP A 47 -1.65 10.83 8.09
CA ASP A 47 -3.01 10.82 7.53
C ASP A 47 -3.10 10.10 6.18
N GLY A 48 -2.07 9.34 5.81
CA GLY A 48 -1.94 8.76 4.47
C GLY A 48 -1.09 9.60 3.53
N CYS A 49 -0.51 8.96 2.52
CA CYS A 49 0.36 9.62 1.54
C CYS A 49 0.49 8.77 0.28
N THR A 50 0.73 9.43 -0.85
CA THR A 50 1.07 8.76 -2.11
C THR A 50 2.57 8.70 -2.22
N SER A 51 3.15 7.53 -2.43
CA SER A 51 4.61 7.44 -2.45
C SER A 51 5.14 6.33 -3.34
N THR A 52 6.34 6.58 -3.88
CA THR A 52 6.99 5.67 -4.82
C THR A 52 8.42 5.39 -4.37
N CYS A 53 8.76 4.11 -4.22
CA CYS A 53 10.11 3.62 -4.02
C CYS A 53 10.64 3.03 -5.33
N ALA A 54 11.82 3.48 -5.77
CA ALA A 54 12.46 3.08 -7.01
C ALA A 54 14.00 3.00 -6.86
N GLY A 55 14.72 2.59 -7.92
CA GLY A 55 16.19 2.64 -7.96
C GLY A 55 16.92 1.64 -7.06
N SER A 56 16.34 0.45 -6.82
CA SER A 56 16.92 -0.59 -5.95
C SER A 56 17.15 -0.13 -4.49
N ALA A 57 16.39 0.85 -4.04
CA ALA A 57 16.38 1.36 -2.67
C ALA A 57 15.71 0.41 -1.66
N LYS A 58 16.06 0.58 -0.38
CA LYS A 58 15.30 0.06 0.75
C LYS A 58 14.36 1.13 1.30
N CYS A 59 13.06 0.90 1.22
CA CYS A 59 12.08 1.88 1.65
C CYS A 59 11.21 1.31 2.77
N ASP A 60 11.27 1.94 3.93
CA ASP A 60 10.37 1.66 5.05
C ASP A 60 9.23 2.69 5.03
N LYS A 61 7.97 2.25 4.93
CA LYS A 61 6.79 3.12 4.96
C LYS A 61 5.87 2.75 6.10
N THR A 62 5.50 3.74 6.92
CA THR A 62 4.41 3.63 7.87
C THR A 62 3.36 4.66 7.52
N ALA A 63 2.10 4.23 7.37
CA ALA A 63 0.96 5.11 7.25
C ALA A 63 -0.17 4.63 8.13
N ALA A 64 -0.69 5.50 9.01
CA ALA A 64 -1.84 5.16 9.84
C ALA A 64 -3.17 5.26 9.07
N GLY A 65 -3.24 6.17 8.10
CA GLY A 65 -4.37 6.32 7.17
C GLY A 65 -4.20 5.58 5.85
N ALA A 66 -5.22 5.69 5.00
CA ALA A 66 -5.21 5.18 3.63
C ALA A 66 -4.05 5.78 2.84
N ALA A 67 -3.23 4.94 2.23
CA ALA A 67 -2.03 5.40 1.54
C ALA A 67 -1.83 4.66 0.21
N ASP A 68 -1.33 5.38 -0.79
CA ASP A 68 -0.92 4.79 -2.06
C ASP A 68 0.57 4.51 -2.00
N TRP A 69 0.95 3.26 -2.24
CA TRP A 69 2.33 2.83 -2.17
C TRP A 69 2.73 2.06 -3.41
N THR A 70 3.78 2.53 -4.08
CA THR A 70 4.30 1.90 -5.29
C THR A 70 5.76 1.53 -5.10
N CYS A 71 6.06 0.24 -5.26
CA CYS A 71 7.41 -0.31 -5.24
C CYS A 71 7.74 -0.96 -6.57
N ARG A 72 8.89 -0.58 -7.11
CA ARG A 72 9.35 -1.03 -8.43
C ARG A 72 10.88 -1.07 -8.51
N GLU A 73 11.40 -1.55 -9.62
CA GLU A 73 12.84 -1.52 -9.95
C GLU A 73 13.73 -2.24 -8.92
N SER A 74 13.34 -3.47 -8.55
CA SER A 74 14.10 -4.33 -7.62
C SER A 74 14.35 -3.68 -6.25
N THR A 75 13.40 -2.86 -5.79
CA THR A 75 13.42 -2.25 -4.46
C THR A 75 13.07 -3.26 -3.38
N GLN A 76 13.48 -2.95 -2.14
CA GLN A 76 13.06 -3.67 -0.94
C GLN A 76 12.16 -2.75 -0.14
N CYS A 77 10.87 -3.02 -0.15
CA CYS A 77 9.87 -2.21 0.46
C CYS A 77 9.27 -2.90 1.67
N ARG A 78 9.25 -2.22 2.82
CA ARG A 78 8.69 -2.75 4.07
C ARG A 78 7.79 -1.76 4.81
N GLY A 79 6.89 -2.28 5.62
CA GLY A 79 6.19 -1.50 6.65
C GLY A 79 4.68 -1.73 6.73
N SER A 80 3.90 -0.68 6.98
CA SER A 80 2.45 -0.80 7.15
C SER A 80 1.65 0.38 6.59
N VAL A 81 0.44 0.10 6.12
CA VAL A 81 -0.51 1.10 5.63
C VAL A 81 -1.90 0.87 6.22
N GLY A 82 -2.68 1.93 6.38
CA GLY A 82 -4.02 1.88 6.97
C GLY A 82 -5.07 1.29 6.04
N ASP A 83 -6.32 1.32 6.49
CA ASP A 83 -7.47 0.82 5.74
C ASP A 83 -7.70 1.61 4.44
N GLY A 84 -8.24 0.97 3.41
CA GLY A 84 -8.54 1.60 2.12
C GLY A 84 -7.30 1.99 1.30
N SER A 85 -6.15 1.42 1.62
CA SER A 85 -4.88 1.71 0.93
C SER A 85 -4.80 1.05 -0.45
N ILE A 86 -3.84 1.52 -1.26
CA ILE A 86 -3.46 0.89 -2.51
C ILE A 86 -1.97 0.54 -2.44
N VAL A 87 -1.64 -0.74 -2.58
CA VAL A 87 -0.26 -1.24 -2.58
C VAL A 87 0.04 -1.85 -3.94
N SER A 88 1.04 -1.35 -4.63
CA SER A 88 1.49 -1.83 -5.93
C SER A 88 2.96 -2.23 -5.86
N CYS A 89 3.25 -3.49 -6.16
CA CYS A 89 4.59 -4.07 -6.18
C CYS A 89 4.87 -4.66 -7.56
N ALA A 90 5.92 -4.19 -8.20
CA ALA A 90 6.24 -4.55 -9.57
C ALA A 90 7.76 -4.65 -9.80
N ASP A 91 8.13 -5.11 -10.99
CA ASP A 91 9.48 -5.06 -11.55
C ASP A 91 10.55 -5.66 -10.60
N SER A 92 10.28 -6.90 -10.15
CA SER A 92 11.13 -7.64 -9.22
C SER A 92 11.35 -6.99 -7.86
N ALA A 93 10.47 -6.08 -7.43
CA ALA A 93 10.49 -5.57 -6.07
C ALA A 93 10.17 -6.67 -5.04
N ASP A 94 10.83 -6.59 -3.89
CA ASP A 94 10.56 -7.38 -2.68
C ASP A 94 9.71 -6.52 -1.74
N CYS A 95 8.46 -6.95 -1.51
CA CYS A 95 7.47 -6.22 -0.76
C CYS A 95 7.01 -7.00 0.46
N VAL A 96 7.28 -6.43 1.65
CA VAL A 96 6.85 -6.99 2.94
C VAL A 96 5.98 -5.99 3.71
N TYR A 97 4.66 -6.14 3.65
CA TYR A 97 3.74 -5.17 4.25
C TYR A 97 2.64 -5.77 5.10
N THR A 98 2.21 -4.98 6.09
CA THR A 98 0.91 -5.14 6.75
C THR A 98 -0.03 -4.05 6.26
N ALA A 99 -1.13 -4.44 5.60
CA ALA A 99 -2.15 -3.51 5.15
C ALA A 99 -3.44 -3.67 5.95
N GLY A 100 -4.13 -2.56 6.18
CA GLY A 100 -5.45 -2.53 6.79
C GLY A 100 -6.54 -3.19 5.94
N ALA A 101 -7.78 -3.05 6.42
CA ALA A 101 -8.97 -3.53 5.72
C ALA A 101 -9.21 -2.77 4.40
N ASP A 102 -10.03 -3.36 3.53
CA ASP A 102 -10.47 -2.77 2.26
C ASP A 102 -9.32 -2.28 1.36
N THR A 103 -8.14 -2.87 1.50
CA THR A 103 -6.96 -2.52 0.71
C THR A 103 -7.04 -3.14 -0.67
N THR A 104 -6.49 -2.46 -1.67
CA THR A 104 -6.21 -3.06 -2.99
C THR A 104 -4.73 -3.32 -3.14
N VAL A 105 -4.36 -4.56 -3.46
CA VAL A 105 -2.98 -4.99 -3.64
C VAL A 105 -2.78 -5.48 -5.07
N THR A 106 -1.73 -4.99 -5.72
CA THR A 106 -1.28 -5.49 -7.02
C THR A 106 0.17 -5.95 -6.94
N CYS A 107 0.44 -7.18 -7.36
CA CYS A 107 1.75 -7.78 -7.45
C CYS A 107 1.99 -8.27 -8.88
N ALA A 108 2.98 -7.69 -9.56
CA ALA A 108 3.21 -7.94 -10.98
C ALA A 108 4.70 -8.02 -11.33
N ASN A 109 5.01 -8.39 -12.57
CA ASN A 109 6.33 -8.37 -13.18
C ASN A 109 7.42 -9.01 -12.30
N SER A 110 7.19 -10.25 -11.88
CA SER A 110 8.13 -11.02 -11.04
C SER A 110 8.45 -10.39 -9.67
N ALA A 111 7.57 -9.54 -9.14
CA ALA A 111 7.67 -9.08 -7.75
C ALA A 111 7.50 -10.24 -6.75
N ASP A 112 8.15 -10.13 -5.60
CA ASP A 112 7.98 -11.00 -4.45
C ASP A 112 7.14 -10.26 -3.40
N CYS A 113 5.94 -10.75 -3.13
CA CYS A 113 4.97 -10.12 -2.27
C CYS A 113 4.66 -10.99 -1.06
N GLN A 114 5.13 -10.57 0.11
CA GLN A 114 4.83 -11.15 1.41
C GLN A 114 3.95 -10.19 2.21
N LEU A 115 2.64 -10.44 2.23
CA LEU A 115 1.66 -9.46 2.70
C LEU A 115 0.77 -10.02 3.80
N THR A 116 0.56 -9.25 4.85
CA THR A 116 -0.51 -9.48 5.82
C THR A 116 -1.60 -8.44 5.59
N VAL A 117 -2.84 -8.87 5.35
CA VAL A 117 -3.90 -7.96 4.91
C VAL A 117 -5.17 -8.07 5.75
N GLY A 118 -5.87 -6.94 5.87
CA GLY A 118 -7.15 -6.82 6.57
C GLY A 118 -8.34 -7.43 5.83
N ASP A 119 -9.49 -7.40 6.49
CA ASP A 119 -10.79 -7.80 5.94
C ASP A 119 -11.14 -7.00 4.66
N GLY A 120 -11.86 -7.60 3.72
CA GLY A 120 -12.29 -6.95 2.47
C GLY A 120 -11.18 -6.69 1.44
N THR A 121 -9.93 -7.09 1.72
CA THR A 121 -8.80 -6.80 0.82
C THR A 121 -8.93 -7.57 -0.50
N ASN A 122 -8.63 -6.89 -1.61
CA ASN A 122 -8.54 -7.48 -2.95
C ASN A 122 -7.09 -7.51 -3.42
N ILE A 123 -6.59 -8.70 -3.78
CA ILE A 123 -5.22 -8.96 -4.19
C ILE A 123 -5.22 -9.49 -5.62
N SER A 124 -4.39 -8.90 -6.48
CA SER A 124 -4.18 -9.36 -7.85
C SER A 124 -2.71 -9.66 -8.08
N CYS A 125 -2.41 -10.89 -8.46
CA CYS A 125 -1.07 -11.38 -8.77
C CYS A 125 -0.97 -11.77 -10.24
N SER A 126 -0.01 -11.19 -10.96
CA SER A 126 0.21 -11.44 -12.39
C SER A 126 1.69 -11.52 -12.77
N ASP A 127 1.95 -11.90 -14.03
CA ASP A 127 3.25 -11.75 -14.68
C ASP A 127 4.43 -12.38 -13.91
N SER A 128 4.21 -13.61 -13.44
CA SER A 128 5.18 -14.42 -12.70
C SER A 128 5.57 -13.86 -11.32
N ALA A 129 4.76 -12.99 -10.73
CA ALA A 129 4.89 -12.61 -9.33
C ALA A 129 4.78 -13.83 -8.39
N ASN A 130 5.52 -13.78 -7.27
CA ASN A 130 5.33 -14.66 -6.13
C ASN A 130 4.48 -13.93 -5.09
N CYS A 131 3.37 -14.55 -4.68
CA CYS A 131 2.42 -13.95 -3.74
C CYS A 131 2.19 -14.88 -2.55
N ASP A 132 2.74 -14.49 -1.41
CA ASP A 132 2.58 -15.12 -0.11
C ASP A 132 1.70 -14.22 0.77
N ILE A 133 0.40 -14.53 0.79
CA ILE A 133 -0.62 -13.66 1.39
C ILE A 133 -1.17 -14.29 2.66
N THR A 134 -1.15 -13.53 3.76
CA THR A 134 -1.82 -13.88 5.01
C THR A 134 -3.00 -12.95 5.22
N CYS A 135 -4.21 -13.48 5.20
CA CYS A 135 -5.41 -12.71 5.47
C CYS A 135 -5.78 -12.79 6.96
N THR A 136 -6.13 -11.64 7.54
CA THR A 136 -6.60 -11.55 8.94
C THR A 136 -8.13 -11.56 9.04
N GLY A 137 -8.83 -11.35 7.92
CA GLY A 137 -10.27 -11.46 7.74
C GLY A 137 -10.62 -12.08 6.38
N ALA A 138 -11.78 -11.73 5.84
CA ALA A 138 -12.13 -12.07 4.47
C ALA A 138 -11.22 -11.34 3.48
N CYS A 139 -10.78 -12.01 2.43
CA CYS A 139 -9.96 -11.39 1.37
C CYS A 139 -10.16 -12.17 0.07
N SER A 140 -9.85 -11.54 -1.06
CA SER A 140 -9.85 -12.20 -2.36
C SER A 140 -8.48 -12.09 -3.04
N LEU A 141 -7.94 -13.23 -3.46
CA LEU A 141 -6.72 -13.34 -4.25
C LEU A 141 -7.06 -13.85 -5.65
N THR A 142 -6.66 -13.08 -6.66
CA THR A 142 -6.74 -13.49 -8.07
C THR A 142 -5.34 -13.72 -8.61
N CYS A 143 -5.10 -14.90 -9.17
CA CYS A 143 -3.80 -15.28 -9.72
C CYS A 143 -3.93 -15.58 -11.21
N VAL A 144 -3.17 -14.85 -12.02
CA VAL A 144 -3.25 -14.95 -13.49
C VAL A 144 -1.88 -15.26 -14.08
N GLY A 145 -1.85 -16.21 -15.02
CA GLY A 145 -0.62 -16.61 -15.71
C GLY A 145 0.20 -17.62 -14.92
N SER A 146 1.52 -17.54 -15.02
CA SER A 146 2.47 -18.46 -14.37
C SER A 146 2.91 -17.97 -12.99
N THR A 147 1.99 -17.45 -12.19
CA THR A 147 2.26 -16.90 -10.85
C THR A 147 2.23 -17.98 -9.77
N SER A 148 3.06 -17.83 -8.74
CA SER A 148 2.98 -18.63 -7.52
C SER A 148 2.10 -17.89 -6.51
N CYS A 149 1.10 -18.57 -5.97
CA CYS A 149 0.14 -17.99 -5.05
C CYS A 149 -0.10 -18.91 -3.86
N GLU A 150 0.26 -18.42 -2.69
CA GLU A 150 -0.03 -19.03 -1.41
C GLU A 150 -0.92 -18.06 -0.61
N THR A 151 -2.05 -18.57 -0.10
CA THR A 151 -2.93 -17.80 0.78
C THR A 151 -3.15 -18.55 2.08
N ILE A 152 -2.90 -17.87 3.19
CA ILE A 152 -3.21 -18.32 4.53
C ILE A 152 -4.45 -17.57 5.02
N CYS A 153 -5.50 -18.33 5.32
CA CYS A 153 -6.76 -17.80 5.82
C CYS A 153 -6.93 -18.04 7.32
N PRO A 154 -7.65 -17.16 8.05
CA PRO A 154 -7.96 -17.40 9.45
C PRO A 154 -9.06 -18.48 9.57
N GLU A 155 -9.12 -19.18 10.71
CA GLU A 155 -10.11 -20.24 10.93
C GLU A 155 -11.57 -19.77 10.79
N SER A 156 -11.83 -18.48 11.08
CA SER A 156 -13.15 -17.86 10.93
C SER A 156 -13.57 -17.64 9.48
N HIS A 157 -12.63 -17.61 8.53
CA HIS A 157 -12.85 -17.36 7.12
C HIS A 157 -12.06 -18.40 6.30
N PRO A 158 -12.51 -19.67 6.24
CA PRO A 158 -11.75 -20.74 5.62
C PRO A 158 -11.44 -20.46 4.14
N ALA A 159 -10.31 -20.97 3.66
CA ALA A 159 -9.92 -20.86 2.26
C ALA A 159 -10.92 -21.58 1.35
N MET A 160 -11.34 -20.91 0.28
CA MET A 160 -12.22 -21.43 -0.76
C MET A 160 -11.70 -21.05 -2.15
N ASP A 161 -11.96 -21.92 -3.13
CA ASP A 161 -11.72 -21.67 -4.55
C ASP A 161 -13.07 -21.40 -5.22
N CYS A 162 -13.22 -20.23 -5.86
CA CYS A 162 -14.48 -19.80 -6.48
C CYS A 162 -14.69 -20.34 -7.90
N GLY A 163 -13.71 -21.06 -8.47
CA GLY A 163 -13.80 -21.66 -9.81
C GLY A 163 -13.69 -20.68 -10.99
N ASP A 164 -13.62 -19.38 -10.71
CA ASP A 164 -13.35 -18.31 -11.69
C ASP A 164 -11.87 -17.85 -11.68
N GLY A 165 -11.00 -18.61 -11.00
CA GLY A 165 -9.58 -18.28 -10.81
C GLY A 165 -9.28 -17.45 -9.56
N ARG A 166 -10.29 -17.18 -8.72
CA ARG A 166 -10.12 -16.52 -7.43
C ARG A 166 -10.03 -17.53 -6.29
N GLN A 167 -9.07 -17.30 -5.40
CA GLN A 167 -9.00 -17.89 -4.06
C GLN A 167 -9.52 -16.85 -3.07
N VAL A 168 -10.39 -17.25 -2.14
CA VAL A 168 -10.95 -16.33 -1.14
C VAL A 168 -10.82 -16.92 0.24
N CYS A 169 -10.62 -16.07 1.24
CA CYS A 169 -10.84 -16.42 2.63
C CYS A 169 -12.27 -16.04 2.98
N GLY A 170 -13.12 -17.00 3.32
CA GLY A 170 -14.55 -16.76 3.55
C GLY A 170 -15.37 -17.11 2.31
N SER A 171 -16.32 -16.27 1.91
CA SER A 171 -17.31 -16.63 0.88
C SER A 171 -16.98 -16.14 -0.52
N CYS A 172 -17.32 -16.97 -1.52
CA CYS A 172 -17.66 -16.58 -2.89
C CYS A 172 -19.15 -16.19 -2.95
#